data_AF-A0A514WNE6-F1
#
_entry.id   AF-A0A514WNE6-F1
#
_cell.length_a   1.000
_cell.length_b   1.000
_cell.length_c   1.000
_cell.angle_alpha   90.00
_cell.angle_beta   90.00
_cell.angle_gamma   90.00
#
_symmetry.space_group_name_H-M   'P 1'
#
loop_
_entity.id
_entity.type
_entity.pdbx_description
1 polymer ?
#
loop_
_entity_poly.entity_id
_entity_poly.type
_entity_poly.pdbx_seq_one_letter_code
_entity_poly.pdbx_strand_id
1 'polypeptide(L)' 'MGMTASDLELLLIARLIRERGGTSQTWRRALGKIIVRDTKTHAHCNWDVRLGGTDAQRAAIERLLDDVRLEHSIVSPS' A
#
# COMPACT_ATOMS: atom_id res chain seq x y z
N MET A 1 3.12 -1.37 19.38
CA MET A 1 3.59 -0.67 18.17
C MET A 1 2.52 -0.86 17.11
N GLY A 2 1.98 0.24 16.57
CA GLY A 2 0.97 0.18 15.50
C GLY A 2 1.64 0.08 14.14
N MET A 3 0.85 -0.20 13.11
CA MET A 3 1.31 -0.24 11.72
C MET A 3 1.86 1.13 11.29
N THR A 4 3.11 1.19 10.81
CA THR A 4 3.67 2.41 10.21
C THR A 4 3.52 2.41 8.69
N ALA A 5 3.76 3.55 8.05
CA ALA A 5 3.81 3.64 6.58
C ALA A 5 4.89 2.74 5.99
N SER A 6 6.06 2.63 6.62
CA SER A 6 7.13 1.73 6.19
C SER A 6 6.72 0.26 6.32
N ASP A 7 6.06 -0.11 7.43
CA ASP A 7 5.55 -1.48 7.61
C ASP A 7 4.48 -1.82 6.57
N LEU A 8 3.61 -0.85 6.25
CA LEU A 8 2.60 -0.98 5.20
C LEU A 8 3.22 -1.18 3.82
N GLU A 9 4.26 -0.42 3.48
CA GLU A 9 4.99 -0.63 2.22
C GLU A 9 5.55 -2.06 2.16
N LEU A 10 6.23 -2.51 3.21
CA LEU A 10 6.82 -3.84 3.27
C LEU A 10 5.78 -4.95 3.15
N LEU A 11 4.63 -4.81 3.84
CA LEU A 11 3.52 -5.76 3.76
C LEU A 11 2.95 -5.84 2.34
N LEU A 12 2.68 -4.69 1.71
CA LEU A 12 2.14 -4.64 0.36
C LEU A 12 3.10 -5.28 -0.65
N ILE A 13 4.38 -4.92 -0.58
CA ILE A 13 5.41 -5.49 -1.47
C ILE A 13 5.56 -7.00 -1.27
N ALA A 14 5.57 -7.48 -0.03
CA ALA A 14 5.67 -8.91 0.26
C ALA A 14 4.47 -9.69 -0.28
N ARG A 15 3.24 -9.18 -0.09
CA ARG A 15 2.01 -9.82 -0.63
C ARG A 15 2.00 -9.83 -2.15
N LEU A 16 2.36 -8.72 -2.81
CA LEU A 16 2.43 -8.65 -4.27
C LEU A 16 3.43 -9.67 -4.86
N ILE A 17 4.62 -9.79 -4.27
CA ILE A 17 5.60 -10.79 -4.72
C ILE A 17 5.05 -12.20 -4.55
N ARG A 18 4.42 -12.49 -3.41
CA ARG A 18 3.84 -13.80 -3.13
C ARG A 18 2.71 -14.18 -4.07
N GLU A 19 1.84 -13.23 -4.42
CA GLU A 19 0.62 -13.51 -5.20
C GLU A 19 0.82 -13.38 -6.72
N ARG A 20 1.74 -12.51 -7.15
CA ARG A 20 1.92 -12.13 -8.56
C ARG A 20 3.33 -12.36 -9.08
N GLY A 21 4.27 -12.77 -8.23
CA GLY A 21 5.68 -12.93 -8.58
C GLY A 21 6.39 -11.60 -8.78
N GLY A 22 7.50 -11.60 -9.53
CA GLY A 22 8.30 -10.40 -9.79
C GLY A 22 9.24 -10.04 -8.65
N THR A 23 9.70 -8.78 -8.63
CA THR A 23 10.72 -8.31 -7.67
C THR A 23 10.20 -7.18 -6.80
N SER A 24 10.79 -6.99 -5.63
CA SER A 24 10.48 -5.86 -4.76
C SER A 24 10.69 -4.52 -5.45
N GLN A 25 11.72 -4.39 -6.29
CA GLN A 25 11.99 -3.16 -7.03
C GLN A 25 10.87 -2.85 -8.03
N THR A 26 10.39 -3.86 -8.77
CA THR A 26 9.28 -3.73 -9.71
C THR A 26 8.02 -3.23 -9.01
N TRP A 27 7.68 -3.84 -7.88
CA TRP A 27 6.47 -3.48 -7.14
C TRP A 27 6.58 -2.14 -6.42
N ARG A 28 7.74 -1.78 -5.86
CA ARG A 28 7.94 -0.44 -5.27
C ARG A 28 7.75 0.67 -6.30
N ARG A 29 8.26 0.45 -7.52
CA ARG A 29 8.09 1.41 -8.62
C ARG A 29 6.62 1.55 -9.04
N ALA A 30 5.85 0.46 -9.03
CA ALA A 30 4.44 0.48 -9.40
C ALA A 30 3.53 1.00 -8.27
N LEU A 31 3.82 0.65 -7.00
CA LEU A 31 3.08 1.11 -5.83
C LEU A 31 3.24 2.61 -5.60
N GLY A 32 4.46 3.11 -5.83
CA GLY A 32 4.81 4.50 -5.55
C GLY A 32 4.85 4.80 -4.06
N LYS A 33 4.73 6.08 -3.71
CA LYS A 33 4.83 6.55 -2.32
C LYS A 33 3.51 6.37 -1.57
N ILE A 34 3.58 5.84 -0.35
CA ILE A 34 2.49 5.89 0.63
C ILE A 34 2.36 7.31 1.18
N ILE A 35 1.17 7.87 1.10
CA ILE A 35 0.82 9.21 1.56
C ILE A 35 -0.08 9.06 2.79
N VAL A 36 0.49 9.31 3.97
CA VAL A 36 -0.28 9.36 5.22
C VAL A 36 -0.94 10.74 5.36
N ARG A 37 -2.21 10.73 5.77
CA ARG A 37 -3.10 11.87 5.99
C ARG A 37 -3.44 11.96 7.48
N ASP A 38 -3.87 13.15 7.89
CA ASP A 38 -4.34 13.39 9.26
C ASP A 38 -5.65 12.65 9.52
N THR A 39 -5.69 11.84 10.58
CA THR A 39 -6.85 11.03 10.96
C THR A 39 -8.07 11.87 11.36
N LYS A 40 -7.90 13.14 11.75
CA LYS A 40 -9.02 14.07 12.00
C LYS A 40 -9.84 14.35 10.75
N THR A 41 -9.18 14.34 9.59
CA THR A 41 -9.84 14.58 8.29
C THR A 41 -10.10 13.29 7.53
N HIS A 42 -9.36 12.23 7.84
CA HIS A 42 -9.42 10.92 7.18
C HIS A 42 -9.56 9.80 8.22
N ALA A 43 -10.69 9.80 8.92
CA ALA A 43 -10.94 8.92 10.08
C ALA A 43 -11.14 7.44 9.70
N HIS A 44 -11.55 7.16 8.45
CA HIS A 44 -11.85 5.80 8.00
C HIS A 44 -10.67 5.10 7.33
N CYS A 45 -9.84 5.85 6.61
CA CYS A 45 -8.60 5.38 6.00
C CYS A 45 -7.67 6.58 5.89
N ASN A 46 -6.55 6.57 6.60
CA ASN A 46 -5.67 7.72 6.67
C ASN A 46 -4.50 7.66 5.70
N TRP A 47 -4.54 6.77 4.72
CA TRP A 47 -3.44 6.64 3.77
C TRP A 47 -3.94 6.36 2.36
N ASP A 48 -3.10 6.73 1.40
CA ASP A 48 -3.34 6.53 -0.02
C ASP A 48 -2.00 6.31 -0.75
N VAL A 49 -2.04 5.84 -1.99
CA VAL A 49 -0.86 5.60 -2.82
C VAL A 49 -1.02 6.24 -4.20
N ARG A 50 0.09 6.72 -4.76
CA ARG A 50 0.13 7.19 -6.15
C ARG A 50 0.67 6.10 -7.05
N LEU A 51 -0.25 5.34 -7.63
CA LEU A 51 0.09 4.21 -8.47
C LEU A 51 0.77 4.65 -9.77
N GLY A 52 1.77 3.86 -10.15
CA GLY A 52 2.44 3.89 -11.43
C GLY A 52 2.44 2.51 -12.08
N GLY A 53 3.32 2.32 -13.05
CA GLY A 53 3.43 1.06 -13.78
C GLY A 53 2.29 0.84 -14.78
N THR A 54 2.22 -0.40 -15.27
CA THR A 54 1.27 -0.89 -16.27
C THR A 54 -0.13 -1.09 -15.69
N ASP A 55 -1.15 -1.19 -16.53
CA ASP A 55 -2.54 -1.41 -16.11
C ASP A 55 -2.69 -2.70 -15.30
N ALA A 56 -1.99 -3.77 -15.70
CA ALA A 56 -2.00 -5.04 -14.96
C ALA A 56 -1.39 -4.91 -13.55
N GLN A 57 -0.34 -4.10 -13.39
CA GLN A 57 0.24 -3.83 -12.08
C GLN A 57 -0.69 -2.99 -11.22
N ARG A 58 -1.31 -1.95 -11.79
CA ARG A 58 -2.27 -1.09 -11.07
C ARG A 58 -3.46 -1.89 -10.58
N ALA A 59 -4.07 -2.70 -11.46
CA ALA A 59 -5.20 -3.56 -11.08
C ALA A 59 -4.84 -4.56 -9.98
N ALA A 60 -3.64 -5.14 -10.02
CA ALA A 60 -3.17 -6.02 -8.95
C ALA A 60 -2.97 -5.29 -7.62
N ILE A 61 -2.43 -4.06 -7.66
CA ILE A 61 -2.25 -3.24 -6.47
C ILE A 61 -3.61 -2.79 -5.92
N GLU A 62 -4.49 -2.21 -6.73
CA GLU A 62 -5.83 -1.75 -6.33
C GLU A 62 -6.60 -2.84 -5.60
N ARG A 63 -6.62 -4.06 -6.16
CA ARG A 63 -7.26 -5.21 -5.51
C ARG A 63 -6.67 -5.52 -4.14
N LEU A 64 -5.35 -5.49 -4.01
CA LEU A 64 -4.68 -5.71 -2.72
C LEU A 64 -4.94 -4.56 -1.73
N LEU A 65 -5.03 -3.32 -2.21
CA LEU A 65 -5.32 -2.17 -1.36
C LEU A 65 -6.70 -2.30 -0.70
N ASP A 66 -7.70 -2.78 -1.43
CA ASP A 66 -9.04 -2.98 -0.89
C ASP A 66 -9.00 -3.97 0.29
N ASP A 67 -8.30 -5.10 0.15
CA ASP A 67 -8.14 -6.08 1.22
C ASP A 67 -7.36 -5.50 2.41
N VAL A 68 -6.22 -4.85 2.15
CA VAL A 68 -5.36 -4.30 3.22
C VAL A 68 -6.02 -3.13 3.94
N ARG A 69 -6.89 -2.36 3.30
CA ARG A 69 -7.67 -1.30 3.97
C ARG A 69 -8.67 -1.86 4.98
N LEU A 70 -9.16 -3.09 4.79
CA LEU A 70 -10.02 -3.74 5.78
C LEU A 70 -9.23 -4.15 7.04
N GLU A 71 -7.95 -4.50 6.87
CA GLU A 71 -7.06 -4.94 7.97
C GLU A 71 -6.36 -3.76 8.67
N HIS A 72 -5.94 -2.75 7.90
CA HIS A 72 -5.01 -1.71 8.31
C HIS A 72 -5.40 -0.34 7.75
N SER A 73 -6.59 0.15 8.10
CA SER A 73 -7.06 1.43 7.59
C SER A 73 -6.34 2.66 8.18
N ILE A 74 -5.76 2.54 9.38
CA ILE A 74 -5.06 3.62 10.07
C ILE A 74 -3.60 3.24 10.33
N VAL A 75 -2.67 4.04 9.82
CA VAL A 75 -1.22 3.88 9.99
C VAL A 75 -0.57 5.13 10.58
N SER A 76 0.57 4.95 11.24
CA SER A 76 1.41 6.07 11.70
C SER A 76 2.45 6.45 10.65
N PRO A 77 2.92 7.71 10.63
CA PRO A 77 4.13 8.07 9.89
C PRO A 77 5.32 7.22 10.35
N SER A 78 6.28 6.99 9.45
CA SER A 78 7.55 6.32 9.74
C SER A 78 8.50 7.16 10.58
#